data_AF-A0A846E0P7-F1
#
_entry.id   AF-A0A846E0P7-F1
#
_cell.length_a   1.000
_cell.length_b   1.000
_cell.length_c   1.000
_cell.angle_alpha   90.00
_cell.angle_beta   90.00
_cell.angle_gamma   90.00
#
_symmetry.space_group_name_H-M   'P 1'
#
loop_
_entity.id
_entity.type
_entity.pdbx_description
1 polymer ?
#
loop_
_entity_poly.entity_id
_entity_poly.type
_entity_poly.pdbx_seq_one_letter_code
_entity_poly.pdbx_strand_id
1 'polypeptide(L)'
;VPWWVFNWKSAIAKAFLSGGFVRHSIASESFLDKTIGLLYIFSQTMLGPALTLLTIGIVVTFLAQLQRQKFQIEIGHLTAIAACLMSSLPLLLMALIKDNHNPRLYNPSLLPLAIAIGILAVLSYWTKRRLLAAIATALIVFQVAVIVTPTPGEPQYKVGDLASKQLLWGNPTSVLRRLEQWEWSLLREVAQQKGIHNPLIAYLGNDSNLNPPQIAFPWVKNNEPARVTWLWNSVTGDIDWEKVMSTVKLSDLVITVPELEGDAADRSDLDNQYNAELVERLQQDPQFAPPVSLKLGYYHPVEVLVFVRQSGQPSETAQDILLLDIY
;
A
#
# COMPACT_ATOMS: atom_id res chain seq x y z
N VAL A 1 19.67 -12.69 15.43
CA VAL A 1 19.86 -11.53 14.52
C VAL A 1 18.73 -11.57 13.49
N PRO A 2 18.07 -10.45 13.14
CA PRO A 2 16.95 -10.45 12.19
C PRO A 2 17.31 -11.06 10.82
N TRP A 3 16.36 -11.71 10.16
CA TRP A 3 16.57 -12.43 8.89
C TRP A 3 17.13 -11.55 7.76
N TRP A 4 16.80 -10.26 7.77
CA TRP A 4 17.24 -9.30 6.76
C TRP A 4 18.73 -8.96 6.87
N VAL A 5 19.38 -9.23 8.01
CA VAL A 5 20.83 -9.01 8.16
C VAL A 5 21.61 -9.98 7.28
N PHE A 6 21.14 -11.22 7.14
CA PHE A 6 21.75 -12.23 6.28
C PHE A 6 21.33 -12.11 4.81
N ASN A 7 20.24 -11.38 4.53
CA ASN A 7 19.67 -11.19 3.19
C ASN A 7 19.62 -9.71 2.79
N TRP A 8 20.59 -8.91 3.26
CA TRP A 8 20.53 -7.46 3.21
C TRP A 8 20.41 -6.91 1.80
N LYS A 9 21.06 -7.52 0.81
CA LYS A 9 20.97 -7.09 -0.60
C LYS A 9 19.55 -7.19 -1.14
N SER A 10 18.92 -8.35 -1.02
CA SER A 10 17.55 -8.59 -1.50
C SER A 10 16.52 -7.78 -0.70
N ALA A 11 16.73 -7.63 0.60
CA ALA A 11 15.89 -6.80 1.47
C ALA A 11 15.95 -5.32 1.06
N ILE A 12 17.16 -4.79 0.78
CA ILE A 12 17.34 -3.42 0.31
C ILE A 12 16.73 -3.25 -1.08
N ALA A 13 16.98 -4.17 -2.02
CA ALA A 13 16.42 -4.10 -3.37
C ALA A 13 14.89 -4.10 -3.34
N LYS A 14 14.27 -5.01 -2.57
CA LYS A 14 12.82 -5.04 -2.38
C LYS A 14 12.31 -3.78 -1.68
N ALA A 15 13.05 -3.22 -0.73
CA ALA A 15 12.67 -1.99 -0.05
C ALA A 15 12.72 -0.76 -0.96
N PHE A 16 13.67 -0.69 -1.90
CA PHE A 16 13.73 0.36 -2.93
C PHE A 16 12.60 0.19 -3.94
N LEU A 17 12.41 -1.01 -4.48
CA LEU A 17 11.27 -1.33 -5.37
C LEU A 17 9.94 -0.97 -4.71
N SER A 18 9.71 -1.44 -3.48
CA SER A 18 8.48 -1.16 -2.71
C SER A 18 8.30 0.34 -2.40
N GLY A 19 9.41 1.08 -2.33
CA GLY A 19 9.44 2.52 -2.08
C GLY A 19 9.10 3.38 -3.32
N GLY A 20 9.35 2.86 -4.52
CA GLY A 20 9.02 3.50 -5.80
C GLY A 20 7.55 3.35 -6.19
N PHE A 21 6.80 2.41 -5.60
CA PHE A 21 5.35 2.31 -5.84
C PHE A 21 4.61 3.48 -5.17
N VAL A 22 4.27 4.51 -5.95
CA VAL A 22 3.59 5.75 -5.52
C VAL A 22 2.11 5.48 -5.16
N ARG A 23 1.80 4.52 -4.27
CA ARG A 23 0.41 4.21 -3.88
C ARG A 23 -0.16 5.15 -2.83
N HIS A 24 0.71 5.69 -1.97
CA HIS A 24 0.33 6.57 -0.86
C HIS A 24 1.42 7.64 -0.73
N SER A 25 1.38 8.67 -1.56
CA SER A 25 2.35 9.77 -1.51
C SER A 25 1.76 10.98 -0.80
N ILE A 26 2.63 11.70 -0.10
CA ILE A 26 2.33 13.06 0.35
C ILE A 26 2.37 13.94 -0.89
N ALA A 27 1.28 14.64 -1.19
CA ALA A 27 1.13 15.47 -2.38
C ALA A 27 1.89 16.80 -2.25
N SER A 28 3.23 16.75 -2.20
CA SER A 28 4.10 17.94 -2.29
C SER A 28 5.47 17.57 -2.87
N GLU A 29 6.02 18.46 -3.68
CA GLU A 29 7.39 18.38 -4.21
C GLU A 29 8.44 18.96 -3.24
N SER A 30 8.00 19.74 -2.24
CA SER A 30 8.88 20.35 -1.23
C SER A 30 9.28 19.33 -0.15
N PHE A 31 10.58 19.22 0.12
CA PHE A 31 11.11 18.37 1.19
C PHE A 31 10.53 18.75 2.57
N LEU A 32 10.36 20.05 2.83
CA LEU A 32 9.83 20.55 4.09
C LEU A 32 8.37 20.14 4.27
N ASP A 33 7.56 20.24 3.22
CA ASP A 33 6.16 19.84 3.25
C ASP A 33 6.00 18.32 3.34
N LYS A 34 6.85 17.54 2.64
CA LYS A 34 6.93 16.08 2.81
C LYS A 34 7.26 15.72 4.25
N THR A 35 8.18 16.43 4.88
CA THR A 35 8.56 16.21 6.29
C THR A 35 7.40 16.50 7.24
N ILE A 36 6.75 17.66 7.10
CA ILE A 36 5.59 18.03 7.91
C ILE A 36 4.44 17.06 7.70
N GLY A 37 4.17 16.68 6.44
CA GLY A 37 3.16 15.70 6.08
C GLY A 37 3.44 14.33 6.71
N LEU A 38 4.70 13.87 6.68
CA LEU A 38 5.08 12.59 7.28
C LEU A 38 4.91 12.63 8.80
N LEU A 39 5.32 13.72 9.46
CA LEU A 39 5.12 13.91 10.90
C LEU A 39 3.62 13.95 11.27
N TYR A 40 2.81 14.59 10.44
CA TYR A 40 1.36 14.60 10.61
C TYR A 40 0.76 13.19 10.45
N ILE A 41 1.15 12.44 9.42
CA ILE A 41 0.73 11.04 9.25
C ILE A 41 1.18 10.20 10.45
N PHE A 42 2.44 10.30 10.84
CA PHE A 42 2.98 9.54 11.95
C PHE A 42 2.25 9.84 13.26
N SER A 43 2.03 11.12 13.57
CA SER A 43 1.32 11.55 14.77
C SER A 43 -0.14 11.10 14.79
N GLN A 44 -0.87 11.17 13.68
CA GLN A 44 -2.28 10.80 13.62
C GLN A 44 -2.49 9.28 13.58
N THR A 45 -1.67 8.56 12.81
CA THR A 45 -1.98 7.18 12.39
C THR A 45 -1.24 6.12 13.20
N MET A 46 -0.11 6.49 13.79
CA MET A 46 0.73 5.55 14.53
C MET A 46 0.59 5.76 16.04
N LEU A 47 0.77 7.00 16.48
CA LEU A 47 0.69 7.36 17.91
C LEU A 47 -0.73 7.79 18.30
N GLY A 48 -1.41 8.50 17.41
CA GLY A 48 -2.53 9.35 17.78
C GLY A 48 -2.05 10.62 18.50
N PRO A 49 -2.84 11.70 18.46
CA PRO A 49 -2.41 13.01 18.95
C PRO A 49 -2.19 13.04 20.47
N ALA A 50 -2.91 12.23 21.26
CA ALA A 50 -2.71 12.20 22.72
C ALA A 50 -1.38 11.55 23.10
N LEU A 51 -0.99 10.45 22.46
CA LEU A 51 0.34 9.87 22.67
C LEU A 51 1.44 10.74 22.06
N THR A 52 1.17 11.43 20.96
CA THR A 52 2.11 12.40 20.39
C THR A 52 2.43 13.52 21.39
N LEU A 53 1.40 14.10 22.03
CA LEU A 53 1.58 15.11 23.08
C LEU A 53 2.34 14.55 24.29
N LEU A 54 2.03 13.32 24.70
CA LEU A 54 2.75 12.65 25.78
C LEU A 54 4.24 12.48 25.44
N THR A 55 4.54 11.99 24.24
CA THR A 55 5.92 11.82 23.75
C THR A 55 6.67 13.15 23.71
N ILE A 56 6.06 14.21 23.18
CA ILE A 56 6.66 15.55 23.17
C ILE A 56 6.94 16.02 24.60
N GLY A 57 5.98 15.87 25.52
CA GLY A 57 6.16 16.23 26.93
C GLY A 57 7.33 15.51 27.59
N ILE A 58 7.43 14.19 27.39
CA ILE A 58 8.54 13.37 27.91
C ILE A 58 9.89 13.85 27.34
N VAL A 59 9.98 14.04 26.03
CA VAL A 59 11.22 14.48 25.37
C VAL A 59 11.65 15.87 25.84
N VAL A 60 10.72 16.84 25.88
CA VAL A 60 11.01 18.21 26.32
C VAL A 60 11.46 18.25 27.78
N THR A 61 10.78 17.53 28.66
CA THR A 61 11.16 17.48 30.08
C THR A 61 12.51 16.79 30.29
N PHE A 62 12.80 15.73 29.56
CA PHE A 62 14.11 15.07 29.56
C PHE A 62 15.22 16.03 29.10
N LEU A 63 15.06 16.68 27.95
CA LEU A 63 16.04 17.63 27.41
C LEU A 63 16.27 18.81 28.36
N ALA A 64 15.21 19.36 28.95
CA ALA A 64 15.31 20.43 29.93
C ALA A 64 16.06 20.02 31.20
N GLN A 65 15.91 18.77 31.65
CA GLN A 65 16.66 18.25 32.80
C GLN A 65 18.12 17.95 32.43
N LEU A 66 18.38 17.49 31.21
CA LEU A 66 19.72 17.22 30.69
C LEU A 66 20.55 18.51 30.59
N GLN A 67 19.96 19.57 30.02
CA GLN A 67 20.58 20.90 29.94
C GLN A 67 20.91 21.48 31.32
N ARG A 68 20.10 21.16 32.34
CA ARG A 68 20.29 21.58 33.72
C ARG A 68 21.23 20.64 34.52
N GLN A 69 21.85 19.65 33.87
CA GLN A 69 22.73 18.64 34.47
C GLN A 69 22.14 17.95 35.71
N LYS A 70 20.82 17.73 35.71
CA LYS A 70 20.09 17.26 36.91
C LYS A 70 20.20 15.76 37.18
N PHE A 71 20.83 15.00 36.30
CA PHE A 71 20.98 13.55 36.44
C PHE A 71 22.13 13.04 35.59
N GLN A 72 22.71 11.93 36.00
CA GLN A 72 23.64 11.15 35.19
C GLN A 72 22.88 9.99 34.53
N ILE A 73 23.16 9.74 33.26
CA ILE A 73 22.56 8.64 32.51
C ILE A 73 23.47 7.43 32.65
N GLU A 74 22.95 6.35 33.23
CA GLU A 74 23.66 5.08 33.27
C GLU A 74 23.92 4.54 31.86
N ILE A 75 25.09 3.92 31.66
CA ILE A 75 25.52 3.38 30.36
C ILE A 75 24.47 2.42 29.78
N GLY A 76 23.81 1.60 30.63
CA GLY A 76 22.77 0.67 30.19
C GLY A 76 21.54 1.35 29.57
N HIS A 77 21.11 2.48 30.13
CA HIS A 77 20.01 3.27 29.54
C HIS A 77 20.44 3.92 28.23
N LEU A 78 21.67 4.44 28.16
CA LEU A 78 22.21 5.07 26.96
C LEU A 78 22.31 4.06 25.80
N THR A 79 22.84 2.86 26.05
CA THR A 79 22.98 1.82 25.02
C THR A 79 21.62 1.32 24.53
N ALA A 80 20.64 1.16 25.42
CA ALA A 80 19.28 0.77 25.06
C ALA A 80 18.58 1.84 24.20
N ILE A 81 18.68 3.12 24.57
CA ILE A 81 18.14 4.23 23.77
C ILE A 81 18.81 4.26 22.40
N ALA A 82 20.15 4.17 22.34
CA ALA A 82 20.90 4.19 21.10
C ALA A 82 20.49 3.03 20.18
N ALA A 83 20.37 1.80 20.71
CA ALA A 83 19.94 0.63 19.94
C ALA A 83 18.52 0.80 19.37
N CYS A 84 17.60 1.35 20.16
CA CYS A 84 16.22 1.62 19.73
C CYS A 84 16.16 2.69 18.63
N LEU A 85 16.93 3.77 18.77
CA LEU A 85 17.01 4.84 17.77
C LEU A 85 17.66 4.34 16.48
N MET A 86 18.76 3.57 16.57
CA MET A 86 19.43 2.98 15.41
C MET A 86 18.54 2.00 14.64
N SER A 87 17.56 1.39 15.31
CA SER A 87 16.57 0.50 14.66
C SER A 87 15.42 1.28 14.00
N SER A 88 15.09 2.46 14.52
CA SER A 88 13.90 3.22 14.12
C SER A 88 14.19 4.33 13.11
N LEU A 89 15.26 5.11 13.35
CA LEU A 89 15.61 6.27 12.54
C LEU A 89 15.86 5.91 11.08
N PRO A 90 16.58 4.83 10.72
CA PRO A 90 16.78 4.50 9.31
C PRO A 90 15.46 4.25 8.55
N LEU A 91 14.46 3.64 9.20
CA LEU A 91 13.16 3.41 8.59
C LEU A 91 12.38 4.72 8.37
N LEU A 92 12.43 5.63 9.35
CA LEU A 92 11.79 6.95 9.25
C LEU A 92 12.49 7.85 8.23
N LEU A 93 13.83 7.83 8.19
CA LEU A 93 14.61 8.57 7.20
C LEU A 93 14.38 8.02 5.78
N MET A 94 14.29 6.70 5.63
CA MET A 94 13.91 6.09 4.36
C MET A 94 12.51 6.52 3.92
N ALA A 95 11.56 6.70 4.84
CA ALA A 95 10.22 7.18 4.53
C ALA A 95 10.20 8.65 4.06
N LEU A 96 11.19 9.47 4.41
CA LEU A 96 11.33 10.85 3.92
C LEU A 96 11.88 10.94 2.49
N ILE A 97 12.63 9.92 2.06
CA ILE A 97 13.31 9.89 0.75
C ILE A 97 12.42 9.21 -0.31
N LYS A 98 11.51 8.32 0.10
CA LYS A 98 10.66 7.53 -0.79
C LYS A 98 9.41 8.30 -1.19
N ASP A 99 8.82 7.90 -2.32
CA ASP A 99 7.52 8.44 -2.77
C ASP A 99 6.34 7.66 -2.17
N ASN A 100 6.57 6.44 -1.66
CA ASN A 100 5.60 5.67 -0.90
C ASN A 100 5.70 5.94 0.61
N HIS A 101 4.73 6.69 1.14
CA HIS A 101 4.62 7.09 2.55
C HIS A 101 3.60 6.25 3.33
N ASN A 102 3.25 5.07 2.83
CA ASN A 102 2.30 4.19 3.50
C ASN A 102 2.79 3.83 4.93
N PRO A 103 1.98 4.07 5.99
CA PRO A 103 2.36 3.80 7.38
C PRO A 103 2.88 2.39 7.64
N ARG A 104 2.41 1.39 6.88
CA ARG A 104 2.86 -0.01 7.03
C ARG A 104 4.36 -0.20 6.81
N LEU A 105 5.01 0.69 6.05
CA LEU A 105 6.43 0.58 5.68
C LEU A 105 7.36 0.97 6.83
N TYR A 106 6.92 1.86 7.71
CA TYR A 106 7.70 2.33 8.86
C TYR A 106 7.05 2.02 10.21
N ASN A 107 5.87 1.38 10.24
CA ASN A 107 5.24 0.86 11.46
C ASN A 107 6.18 0.07 12.39
N PRO A 108 7.10 -0.79 11.87
CA PRO A 108 8.03 -1.52 12.75
C PRO A 108 8.94 -0.62 13.59
N SER A 109 9.11 0.66 13.22
CA SER A 109 9.87 1.64 14.01
C SER A 109 9.19 2.02 15.33
N LEU A 110 7.87 1.83 15.46
CA LEU A 110 7.13 2.27 16.65
C LEU A 110 7.54 1.55 17.92
N LEU A 111 7.77 0.25 17.86
CA LEU A 111 8.03 -0.53 19.06
C LEU A 111 9.38 -0.15 19.70
N PRO A 112 10.49 -0.06 18.95
CA PRO A 112 11.73 0.45 19.53
C PRO A 112 11.61 1.93 19.95
N LEU A 113 10.90 2.78 19.20
CA LEU A 113 10.61 4.16 19.64
C LEU A 113 9.87 4.21 20.98
N ALA A 114 8.83 3.39 21.16
CA ALA A 114 8.06 3.32 22.40
C ALA A 114 8.94 2.89 23.58
N ILE A 115 9.86 1.94 23.38
CA ILE A 115 10.84 1.53 24.39
C ILE A 115 11.75 2.71 24.75
N ALA A 116 12.32 3.41 23.76
CA ALA A 116 13.17 4.57 23.99
C ALA A 116 12.43 5.66 24.77
N ILE A 117 11.20 6.00 24.36
CA ILE A 117 10.35 6.98 25.07
C ILE A 117 10.02 6.50 26.49
N GLY A 118 9.77 5.22 26.71
CA GLY A 118 9.56 4.65 28.04
C GLY A 118 10.76 4.82 28.96
N ILE A 119 11.98 4.59 28.46
CA ILE A 119 13.22 4.86 29.21
C ILE A 119 13.34 6.35 29.53
N LEU A 120 13.11 7.22 28.55
CA LEU A 120 13.11 8.67 28.77
C LEU A 120 12.07 9.10 29.83
N ALA A 121 10.89 8.49 29.84
CA ALA A 121 9.83 8.76 30.82
C ALA A 121 10.26 8.40 32.25
N VAL A 122 10.97 7.28 32.42
CA VAL A 122 11.54 6.88 33.72
C VAL A 122 12.60 7.88 34.18
N LEU A 123 13.54 8.24 33.29
CA LEU A 123 14.64 9.17 33.59
C LEU A 123 14.12 10.59 33.90
N SER A 124 13.06 11.01 33.24
CA SER A 124 12.42 12.32 33.43
C SER A 124 11.34 12.35 34.54
N TYR A 125 11.21 11.26 35.30
CA TYR A 125 10.29 11.10 36.45
C TYR A 125 8.79 11.10 36.12
N TRP A 126 8.40 10.86 34.87
CA TRP A 126 6.98 10.76 34.50
C TRP A 126 6.27 9.57 35.15
N THR A 127 7.01 8.52 35.49
CA THR A 127 6.47 7.34 36.19
C THR A 127 6.46 7.48 37.72
N LYS A 128 7.26 8.38 38.27
CA LYS A 128 7.45 8.53 39.73
C LYS A 128 6.67 9.70 40.33
N ARG A 129 6.48 10.79 39.57
CA ARG A 129 5.72 11.96 40.05
C ARG A 129 4.23 11.75 39.82
N ARG A 130 3.44 11.76 40.91
CA ARG A 130 1.98 11.53 40.88
C ARG A 130 1.26 12.34 39.80
N LEU A 131 1.56 13.63 39.68
CA LEU A 131 0.93 14.50 38.68
C LEU A 131 1.26 14.07 37.24
N LEU A 132 2.54 13.83 36.93
CA LEU A 132 2.96 13.42 35.58
C LEU A 132 2.45 12.03 35.23
N ALA A 133 2.45 11.12 36.20
CA ALA A 133 1.91 9.77 36.03
C ALA A 133 0.40 9.81 35.76
N ALA A 134 -0.34 10.68 36.46
CA ALA A 134 -1.77 10.89 36.22
C ALA A 134 -2.03 11.47 34.82
N ILE A 135 -1.25 12.46 34.38
CA ILE A 135 -1.34 13.03 33.02
C ILE A 135 -1.05 11.96 31.96
N ALA A 136 0.03 11.20 32.11
CA ALA A 136 0.38 10.12 31.19
C ALA A 136 -0.72 9.06 31.11
N THR A 137 -1.24 8.64 32.26
CA THR A 137 -2.32 7.66 32.34
C THR A 137 -3.58 8.19 31.66
N ALA A 138 -3.96 9.45 31.91
CA ALA A 138 -5.11 10.07 31.27
C ALA A 138 -4.97 10.13 29.74
N LEU A 139 -3.80 10.52 29.23
CA LEU A 139 -3.53 10.57 27.78
C LEU A 139 -3.54 9.17 27.14
N ILE A 140 -2.97 8.17 27.81
CA ILE A 140 -2.98 6.77 27.33
C ILE A 140 -4.40 6.23 27.30
N VAL A 141 -5.16 6.37 28.39
CA VAL A 141 -6.55 5.91 28.49
C VAL A 141 -7.42 6.62 27.46
N PHE A 142 -7.24 7.93 27.29
CA PHE A 142 -7.95 8.69 26.26
C PHE A 142 -7.60 8.20 24.85
N GLN A 143 -6.33 7.94 24.54
CA GLN A 143 -5.96 7.40 23.23
C GLN A 143 -6.56 6.00 22.99
N VAL A 144 -6.53 5.12 24.00
CA VAL A 144 -7.16 3.79 23.91
C VAL A 144 -8.67 3.91 23.70
N ALA A 145 -9.33 4.85 24.38
CA ALA A 145 -10.74 5.11 24.17
C ALA A 145 -11.00 5.56 22.72
N VAL A 146 -10.20 6.48 22.18
CA VAL A 146 -10.29 6.90 20.76
C VAL A 146 -10.09 5.72 19.79
N ILE A 147 -9.24 4.75 20.12
CA ILE A 147 -9.00 3.57 19.27
C ILE A 147 -10.16 2.56 19.34
N VAL A 148 -10.73 2.34 20.53
CA VAL A 148 -11.71 1.26 20.79
C VAL A 148 -13.15 1.73 20.60
N THR A 149 -13.39 3.04 20.70
CA THR A 149 -14.72 3.63 20.47
C THR A 149 -14.83 4.15 19.03
N PRO A 150 -15.98 3.96 18.36
CA PRO A 150 -16.21 4.60 17.07
C PRO A 150 -16.12 6.11 17.24
N THR A 151 -15.16 6.74 16.55
CA THR A 151 -14.84 8.15 16.71
C THR A 151 -16.08 9.01 16.42
N PRO A 152 -16.59 9.79 17.39
CA PRO A 152 -17.69 10.71 17.13
C PRO A 152 -17.24 11.75 16.10
N GLY A 153 -17.88 11.76 14.93
CA GLY A 153 -17.54 12.70 13.85
C GLY A 153 -16.60 12.15 12.77
N GLU A 154 -16.30 10.84 12.73
CA GLU A 154 -15.82 10.24 11.48
C GLU A 154 -16.89 10.44 10.40
N PRO A 155 -16.61 11.17 9.31
CA PRO A 155 -17.52 11.23 8.20
C PRO A 155 -17.67 9.81 7.66
N GLN A 156 -18.91 9.36 7.46
CA GLN A 156 -19.15 8.22 6.59
C GLN A 156 -18.76 8.66 5.19
N TYR A 157 -17.50 8.43 4.83
CA TYR A 157 -16.99 8.70 3.50
C TYR A 157 -17.81 7.90 2.50
N LYS A 158 -18.46 8.59 1.57
CA LYS A 158 -19.10 7.96 0.42
C LYS A 158 -18.05 7.66 -0.64
N VAL A 159 -18.32 6.67 -1.48
CA VAL A 159 -17.52 6.38 -2.66
C VAL A 159 -17.44 7.67 -3.50
N GLY A 160 -16.23 8.15 -3.78
CA GLY A 160 -15.98 9.39 -4.53
C GLY A 160 -15.70 10.64 -3.68
N ASP A 161 -15.76 10.57 -2.35
CA ASP A 161 -15.42 11.73 -1.51
C ASP A 161 -13.92 12.07 -1.59
N LEU A 162 -13.62 13.34 -1.88
CA LEU A 162 -12.27 13.90 -1.80
C LEU A 162 -11.72 13.83 -0.37
N ALA A 163 -10.41 13.63 -0.24
CA ALA A 163 -9.71 13.67 1.04
C ALA A 163 -10.01 15.02 1.75
N SER A 164 -10.83 14.99 2.81
CA SER A 164 -11.18 16.20 3.55
C SER A 164 -10.01 16.63 4.44
N LYS A 165 -9.59 17.89 4.31
CA LYS A 165 -8.53 18.52 5.12
C LYS A 165 -8.95 18.84 6.56
N GLN A 166 -10.06 18.28 7.04
CA GLN A 166 -10.59 18.62 8.34
C GLN A 166 -10.81 17.37 9.15
N LEU A 167 -9.83 17.05 9.99
CA LEU A 167 -10.02 16.46 11.31
C LEU A 167 -8.73 16.64 12.11
N LEU A 168 -8.85 17.15 13.33
CA LEU A 168 -7.80 17.07 14.35
C LEU A 168 -7.55 15.61 14.79
N TRP A 169 -8.42 14.68 14.36
CA TRP A 169 -8.57 13.29 14.82
C TRP A 169 -8.85 12.32 13.64
N GLY A 170 -8.26 12.56 12.46
CA GLY A 170 -8.73 12.00 11.18
C GLY A 170 -7.92 10.84 10.60
N ASN A 171 -8.56 10.14 9.65
CA ASN A 171 -8.02 9.00 8.92
C ASN A 171 -6.71 9.36 8.14
N PRO A 172 -5.68 8.48 8.13
CA PRO A 172 -4.42 8.64 7.37
C PRO A 172 -4.58 9.16 5.94
N THR A 173 -5.69 8.75 5.31
CA THR A 173 -5.99 9.00 3.90
C THR A 173 -6.40 10.45 3.61
N SER A 174 -6.47 11.31 4.62
CA SER A 174 -6.79 12.75 4.49
C SER A 174 -5.61 13.60 3.95
N VAL A 175 -4.37 13.17 4.19
CA VAL A 175 -3.14 13.84 3.73
C VAL A 175 -2.37 13.07 2.67
N LEU A 176 -2.74 11.80 2.48
CA LEU A 176 -2.23 10.97 1.39
C LEU A 176 -3.08 11.25 0.16
N ARG A 177 -2.44 11.42 -1.00
CA ARG A 177 -3.16 11.46 -2.27
C ARG A 177 -3.89 10.12 -2.40
N ARG A 178 -5.23 10.13 -2.32
CA ARG A 178 -6.03 8.98 -2.74
C ARG A 178 -5.88 8.87 -4.25
N LEU A 179 -5.13 7.87 -4.69
CA LEU A 179 -5.18 7.49 -6.09
C LEU A 179 -6.58 6.98 -6.39
N GLU A 180 -7.07 7.39 -7.53
CA GLU A 180 -8.27 6.88 -8.14
C GLU A 180 -8.25 5.35 -8.16
N GLN A 181 -9.39 4.72 -7.85
CA GLN A 181 -9.57 3.28 -7.95
C GLN A 181 -10.48 2.96 -9.11
N TRP A 182 -10.14 1.93 -9.89
CA TRP A 182 -10.99 1.46 -10.97
C TRP A 182 -12.10 0.54 -10.43
N GLU A 183 -13.32 0.77 -10.90
CA GLU A 183 -14.50 0.02 -10.47
C GLU A 183 -14.58 -1.33 -11.21
N TRP A 184 -13.84 -2.32 -10.72
CA TRP A 184 -13.76 -3.65 -11.33
C TRP A 184 -15.04 -4.48 -11.24
N SER A 185 -16.08 -4.03 -10.52
CA SER A 185 -17.36 -4.73 -10.46
C SER A 185 -18.01 -4.90 -11.84
N LEU A 186 -17.78 -3.96 -12.76
CA LEU A 186 -18.23 -4.02 -14.16
C LEU A 186 -17.67 -5.25 -14.90
N LEU A 187 -16.43 -5.65 -14.61
CA LEU A 187 -15.83 -6.85 -15.20
C LEU A 187 -16.57 -8.12 -14.73
N ARG A 188 -16.96 -8.16 -13.45
CA ARG A 188 -17.77 -9.27 -12.91
C ARG A 188 -19.15 -9.31 -13.55
N GLU A 189 -19.77 -8.17 -13.82
CA GLU A 189 -21.03 -8.11 -14.55
C GLU A 189 -20.90 -8.67 -15.97
N VAL A 190 -19.81 -8.35 -16.69
CA VAL A 190 -19.51 -8.95 -18.00
C VAL A 190 -19.39 -10.47 -17.90
N ALA A 191 -18.65 -10.97 -16.90
CA ALA A 191 -18.50 -12.42 -16.68
C ALA A 191 -19.84 -13.10 -16.41
N GLN A 192 -20.66 -12.50 -15.54
CA GLN A 192 -21.98 -13.04 -15.16
C GLN A 192 -22.97 -13.05 -16.32
N GLN A 193 -22.99 -12.00 -17.15
CA GLN A 193 -23.80 -11.95 -18.37
C GLN A 193 -23.44 -13.08 -19.36
N LYS A 194 -22.23 -13.61 -19.26
CA LYS A 194 -21.71 -14.71 -20.07
C LYS A 194 -21.75 -16.06 -19.37
N GLY A 195 -22.32 -16.14 -18.15
CA GLY A 195 -22.43 -17.36 -17.37
C GLY A 195 -21.11 -17.86 -16.79
N ILE A 196 -20.09 -17.00 -16.69
CA ILE A 196 -18.76 -17.34 -16.16
C ILE A 196 -18.72 -17.00 -14.67
N HIS A 197 -18.71 -18.02 -13.81
CA HIS A 197 -18.75 -17.85 -12.35
C HIS A 197 -17.37 -17.88 -11.68
N ASN A 198 -16.45 -18.71 -12.20
CA ASN A 198 -15.11 -18.91 -11.63
C ASN A 198 -14.04 -18.59 -12.70
N PRO A 199 -13.88 -17.32 -13.09
CA PRO A 199 -13.13 -16.98 -14.29
C PRO A 199 -11.62 -17.21 -14.12
N LEU A 200 -11.00 -17.72 -15.18
CA LEU A 200 -9.59 -17.56 -15.46
C LEU A 200 -9.39 -16.26 -16.24
N ILE A 201 -8.78 -15.28 -15.58
CA ILE A 201 -8.57 -13.93 -16.12
C ILE A 201 -7.09 -13.75 -16.42
N ALA A 202 -6.76 -13.50 -17.67
CA ALA A 202 -5.44 -13.03 -18.06
C ALA A 202 -5.47 -11.52 -18.29
N TYR A 203 -4.37 -10.83 -18.01
CA TYR A 203 -4.24 -9.43 -18.39
C TYR A 203 -2.81 -9.08 -18.82
N LEU A 204 -2.71 -8.07 -19.68
CA LEU A 204 -1.44 -7.43 -20.08
C LEU A 204 -1.47 -5.95 -19.74
N GLY A 205 -0.30 -5.40 -19.45
CA GLY A 205 -0.11 -4.02 -18.99
C GLY A 205 0.08 -3.91 -17.49
N ASN A 206 0.48 -2.74 -17.03
CA ASN A 206 0.78 -2.42 -15.65
C ASN A 206 0.25 -1.02 -15.30
N ASP A 207 -0.55 -0.95 -14.23
CA ASP A 207 -0.93 0.28 -13.56
C ASP A 207 -1.18 -0.02 -12.07
N SER A 208 -1.16 1.03 -11.26
CA SER A 208 -1.55 0.99 -9.85
C SER A 208 -2.92 0.34 -9.60
N ASN A 209 -3.86 0.43 -10.56
CA ASN A 209 -5.19 -0.17 -10.53
C ASN A 209 -5.34 -1.44 -11.37
N LEU A 210 -4.36 -1.75 -12.24
CA LEU A 210 -4.33 -2.94 -13.08
C LEU A 210 -3.39 -4.00 -12.47
N ASN A 211 -3.90 -4.71 -11.45
CA ASN A 211 -3.15 -5.77 -10.77
C ASN A 211 -4.09 -6.88 -10.22
N PRO A 212 -3.57 -8.09 -9.96
CA PRO A 212 -4.41 -9.26 -9.65
C PRO A 212 -5.35 -9.05 -8.46
N PRO A 213 -4.93 -8.48 -7.32
CA PRO A 213 -5.83 -8.24 -6.19
C PRO A 213 -6.99 -7.30 -6.50
N GLN A 214 -6.77 -6.25 -7.30
CA GLN A 214 -7.83 -5.29 -7.66
C GLN A 214 -8.83 -5.91 -8.62
N ILE A 215 -8.33 -6.60 -9.65
CA ILE A 215 -9.16 -7.28 -10.66
C ILE A 215 -10.01 -8.39 -10.00
N ALA A 216 -9.43 -9.17 -9.08
CA ALA A 216 -10.15 -10.26 -8.39
C ALA A 216 -11.10 -9.78 -7.28
N PHE A 217 -10.96 -8.55 -6.79
CA PHE A 217 -11.69 -8.03 -5.64
C PHE A 217 -13.22 -8.21 -5.71
N PRO A 218 -13.91 -7.97 -6.85
CA PRO A 218 -15.35 -8.17 -6.94
C PRO A 218 -15.81 -9.60 -6.66
N TRP A 219 -15.03 -10.61 -7.00
CA TRP A 219 -15.34 -12.01 -6.69
C TRP A 219 -15.04 -12.34 -5.24
N VAL A 220 -13.86 -11.94 -4.74
CA VAL A 220 -13.45 -12.15 -3.34
C VAL A 220 -14.47 -11.54 -2.38
N LYS A 221 -14.97 -10.33 -2.67
CA LYS A 221 -16.02 -9.66 -1.89
C LYS A 221 -17.31 -10.47 -1.79
N ASN A 222 -17.61 -11.30 -2.78
CA ASN A 222 -18.79 -12.17 -2.83
C ASN A 222 -18.50 -13.62 -2.44
N ASN A 223 -17.31 -13.92 -1.88
CA ASN A 223 -16.85 -15.28 -1.57
C ASN A 223 -16.81 -16.21 -2.79
N GLU A 224 -16.56 -15.65 -3.98
CA GLU A 224 -16.39 -16.39 -5.23
C GLU A 224 -14.90 -16.46 -5.61
N PRO A 225 -14.43 -17.56 -6.21
CA PRO A 225 -13.06 -17.65 -6.69
C PRO A 225 -12.91 -16.98 -8.07
N ALA A 226 -11.85 -16.18 -8.23
CA ALA A 226 -11.36 -15.73 -9.52
C ALA A 226 -9.84 -15.90 -9.55
N ARG A 227 -9.29 -16.36 -10.67
CA ARG A 227 -7.85 -16.48 -10.85
C ARG A 227 -7.40 -15.42 -11.84
N VAL A 228 -6.43 -14.61 -11.46
CA VAL A 228 -5.92 -13.52 -12.28
C VAL A 228 -4.43 -13.72 -12.52
N THR A 229 -4.03 -13.80 -13.78
CA THR A 229 -2.65 -14.04 -14.20
C THR A 229 -2.15 -12.85 -15.03
N TRP A 230 -0.98 -12.32 -14.66
CA TRP A 230 -0.30 -11.30 -15.44
C TRP A 230 0.51 -11.97 -16.55
N LEU A 231 0.24 -11.61 -17.81
CA LEU A 231 0.79 -12.31 -18.98
C LEU A 231 2.30 -12.10 -19.15
N TRP A 232 2.78 -10.90 -18.88
CA TRP A 232 4.18 -10.53 -19.10
C TRP A 232 4.54 -9.22 -18.37
N ASN A 233 5.81 -9.05 -18.05
CA ASN A 233 6.38 -7.77 -17.60
C ASN A 233 7.83 -7.62 -18.10
N SER A 234 8.27 -6.37 -18.25
CA SER A 234 9.60 -6.00 -18.76
C SER A 234 10.76 -6.52 -17.91
N VAL A 235 10.52 -6.84 -16.63
CA VAL A 235 11.54 -7.39 -15.72
C VAL A 235 11.83 -8.86 -16.03
N THR A 236 10.88 -9.59 -16.63
CA THR A 236 11.02 -11.02 -16.98
C THR A 236 11.77 -11.27 -18.29
N GLY A 237 12.16 -10.21 -19.02
CA GLY A 237 12.84 -10.29 -20.30
C GLY A 237 11.92 -9.95 -21.48
N ASP A 238 12.38 -10.23 -22.70
CA ASP A 238 11.63 -9.95 -23.91
C ASP A 238 10.29 -10.70 -23.95
N ILE A 239 9.29 -10.12 -24.63
CA ILE A 239 7.97 -10.75 -24.73
C ILE A 239 8.02 -12.00 -25.62
N ASP A 240 7.60 -13.12 -25.05
CA ASP A 240 7.38 -14.37 -25.79
C ASP A 240 5.89 -14.48 -26.14
N TRP A 241 5.55 -14.11 -27.37
CA TRP A 241 4.17 -14.12 -27.85
C TRP A 241 3.56 -15.53 -27.91
N GLU A 242 4.35 -16.59 -28.09
CA GLU A 242 3.83 -17.96 -28.09
C GLU A 242 3.39 -18.35 -26.68
N LYS A 243 4.21 -18.02 -25.67
CA LYS A 243 3.86 -18.21 -24.26
C LYS A 243 2.67 -17.35 -23.83
N VAL A 244 2.63 -16.08 -24.22
CA VAL A 244 1.49 -15.19 -23.93
C VAL A 244 0.21 -15.74 -24.54
N MET A 245 0.23 -16.09 -25.84
CA MET A 245 -0.97 -16.54 -26.53
C MET A 245 -1.44 -17.94 -26.07
N SER A 246 -0.53 -18.81 -25.62
CA SER A 246 -0.93 -20.09 -25.01
C SER A 246 -1.68 -19.90 -23.69
N THR A 247 -1.26 -18.94 -22.86
CA THR A 247 -1.96 -18.58 -21.60
C THR A 247 -3.31 -17.91 -21.89
N VAL A 248 -3.35 -17.01 -22.87
CA VAL A 248 -4.57 -16.35 -23.36
C VAL A 248 -5.63 -17.37 -23.78
N LYS A 249 -5.25 -18.41 -24.55
CA LYS A 249 -6.18 -19.46 -25.00
C LYS A 249 -6.80 -20.27 -23.86
N LEU A 250 -6.15 -20.33 -22.72
CA LEU A 250 -6.67 -21.02 -21.52
C LEU A 250 -7.59 -20.14 -20.68
N SER A 251 -7.60 -18.83 -20.92
CA SER A 251 -8.33 -17.85 -20.12
C SER A 251 -9.76 -17.66 -20.62
N ASP A 252 -10.70 -17.45 -19.70
CA ASP A 252 -12.09 -17.12 -20.02
C ASP A 252 -12.21 -15.64 -20.42
N LEU A 253 -11.44 -14.80 -19.74
CA LEU A 253 -11.39 -13.35 -19.91
C LEU A 253 -9.95 -12.91 -20.15
N VAL A 254 -9.74 -12.02 -21.11
CA VAL A 254 -8.45 -11.38 -21.37
C VAL A 254 -8.63 -9.87 -21.35
N ILE A 255 -7.80 -9.19 -20.59
CA ILE A 255 -7.94 -7.75 -20.31
C ILE A 255 -6.68 -7.01 -20.73
N THR A 256 -6.85 -5.85 -21.35
CA THR A 256 -5.75 -4.94 -21.67
C THR A 256 -6.25 -3.49 -21.77
N VAL A 257 -5.33 -2.53 -21.70
CA VAL A 257 -5.62 -1.10 -21.82
C VAL A 257 -4.71 -0.53 -22.93
N PRO A 258 -5.20 -0.45 -24.18
CA PRO A 258 -4.33 -0.19 -25.34
C PRO A 258 -3.63 1.18 -25.29
N GLU A 259 -4.29 2.20 -24.74
CA GLU A 259 -3.79 3.57 -24.66
C GLU A 259 -3.13 3.88 -23.31
N LEU A 260 -2.81 2.87 -22.51
CA LEU A 260 -2.17 3.07 -21.21
C LEU A 260 -0.68 3.36 -21.41
N GLU A 261 -0.25 4.60 -21.19
CA GLU A 261 1.15 4.98 -21.38
C GLU A 261 2.08 4.48 -20.26
N GLY A 262 1.63 4.43 -19.00
CA GLY A 262 2.49 4.08 -17.86
C GLY A 262 3.47 5.20 -17.44
N ASP A 263 4.08 5.03 -16.28
CA ASP A 263 5.13 5.89 -15.72
C ASP A 263 6.53 5.26 -15.93
N ALA A 264 7.44 6.01 -16.54
CA ALA A 264 8.82 5.57 -16.75
C ALA A 264 9.58 5.34 -15.43
N ALA A 265 9.17 5.98 -14.33
CA ALA A 265 9.80 5.83 -13.02
C ALA A 265 9.66 4.42 -12.44
N ASP A 266 8.55 3.73 -12.75
CA ASP A 266 8.30 2.35 -12.31
C ASP A 266 8.34 1.31 -13.44
N ARG A 267 8.76 1.73 -14.64
CA ARG A 267 8.87 0.94 -15.88
C ARG A 267 7.53 0.44 -16.43
N SER A 268 6.41 0.99 -15.96
CA SER A 268 5.11 0.60 -16.50
C SER A 268 4.93 1.05 -17.96
N ASP A 269 5.69 2.04 -18.43
CA ASP A 269 5.80 2.39 -19.85
C ASP A 269 6.28 1.22 -20.72
N LEU A 270 7.32 0.52 -20.25
CA LEU A 270 7.84 -0.68 -20.92
C LEU A 270 6.87 -1.85 -20.81
N ASP A 271 6.14 -1.97 -19.70
CA ASP A 271 5.17 -3.05 -19.50
C ASP A 271 3.93 -2.87 -20.41
N ASN A 272 3.60 -1.63 -20.78
CA ASN A 272 2.39 -1.30 -21.53
C ASN A 272 2.60 -1.23 -23.05
N GLN A 273 3.84 -1.19 -23.55
CA GLN A 273 4.15 -1.02 -24.97
C GLN A 273 3.51 -2.07 -25.92
N TYR A 274 3.17 -3.26 -25.39
CA TYR A 274 2.57 -4.36 -26.15
C TYR A 274 1.05 -4.47 -26.02
N ASN A 275 0.40 -3.54 -25.30
CA ASN A 275 -1.04 -3.61 -25.05
C ASN A 275 -1.86 -3.53 -26.35
N ALA A 276 -1.47 -2.65 -27.28
CA ALA A 276 -2.10 -2.52 -28.59
C ALA A 276 -1.87 -3.76 -29.47
N GLU A 277 -0.68 -4.35 -29.46
CA GLU A 277 -0.38 -5.56 -30.23
C GLU A 277 -1.22 -6.75 -29.72
N LEU A 278 -1.45 -6.87 -28.41
CA LEU A 278 -2.36 -7.89 -27.87
C LEU A 278 -3.79 -7.70 -28.37
N VAL A 279 -4.28 -6.45 -28.47
CA VAL A 279 -5.60 -6.16 -29.03
C VAL A 279 -5.71 -6.64 -30.47
N GLU A 280 -4.72 -6.32 -31.32
CA GLU A 280 -4.70 -6.76 -32.73
C GLU A 280 -4.74 -8.28 -32.85
N ARG A 281 -3.95 -8.98 -32.02
CA ARG A 281 -3.90 -10.45 -31.99
C ARG A 281 -5.23 -11.06 -31.55
N LEU A 282 -5.86 -10.54 -30.50
CA LEU A 282 -7.14 -11.03 -29.99
C LEU A 282 -8.30 -10.74 -30.94
N GLN A 283 -8.28 -9.62 -31.67
CA GLN A 283 -9.28 -9.31 -32.68
C GLN A 283 -9.22 -10.25 -33.89
N GLN A 284 -8.05 -10.81 -34.18
CA GLN A 284 -7.85 -11.81 -35.23
C GLN A 284 -8.11 -13.25 -34.76
N ASP A 285 -8.22 -13.49 -33.45
CA ASP A 285 -8.45 -14.82 -32.89
C ASP A 285 -9.95 -15.16 -32.88
N PRO A 286 -10.41 -16.15 -33.66
CA PRO A 286 -11.83 -16.51 -33.72
C PRO A 286 -12.38 -17.08 -32.40
N GLN A 287 -11.52 -17.46 -31.45
CA GLN A 287 -11.95 -17.95 -30.14
C GLN A 287 -12.47 -16.83 -29.24
N PHE A 288 -12.26 -15.56 -29.56
CA PHE A 288 -12.73 -14.43 -28.76
C PHE A 288 -13.87 -13.68 -29.44
N ALA A 289 -14.81 -13.21 -28.63
CA ALA A 289 -15.81 -12.27 -29.09
C ALA A 289 -15.17 -10.88 -29.29
N PRO A 290 -15.80 -9.98 -30.07
CA PRO A 290 -15.40 -8.58 -30.09
C PRO A 290 -15.30 -8.01 -28.66
N PRO A 291 -14.32 -7.14 -28.40
CA PRO A 291 -14.05 -6.67 -27.05
C PRO A 291 -15.22 -5.89 -26.48
N VAL A 292 -15.48 -6.10 -25.20
CA VAL A 292 -16.35 -5.23 -24.40
C VAL A 292 -15.49 -4.11 -23.84
N SER A 293 -15.86 -2.87 -24.14
CA SER A 293 -15.19 -1.68 -23.61
C SER A 293 -15.77 -1.32 -22.24
N LEU A 294 -14.90 -1.28 -21.24
CA LEU A 294 -15.21 -0.80 -19.89
C LEU A 294 -14.50 0.54 -19.66
N LYS A 295 -15.28 1.59 -19.43
CA LYS A 295 -14.73 2.89 -19.01
C LYS A 295 -14.55 2.87 -17.50
N LEU A 296 -13.29 2.79 -17.06
CA LEU A 296 -12.92 2.75 -15.65
C LEU A 296 -12.23 4.05 -15.26
N GLY A 297 -12.39 4.46 -14.00
CA GLY A 297 -11.87 5.74 -13.52
C GLY A 297 -12.91 6.87 -13.62
N TYR A 298 -12.91 7.71 -12.60
CA TYR A 298 -13.69 8.92 -12.45
C TYR A 298 -12.95 10.21 -12.88
N TYR A 299 -11.66 10.35 -12.56
CA TYR A 299 -10.86 11.56 -12.84
C TYR A 299 -10.07 11.44 -14.13
N HIS A 300 -9.49 10.26 -14.38
CA HIS A 300 -8.81 9.93 -15.63
C HIS A 300 -9.45 8.67 -16.19
N PRO A 301 -10.62 8.80 -16.87
CA PRO A 301 -11.29 7.66 -17.45
C PRO A 301 -10.37 6.97 -18.45
N VAL A 302 -10.12 5.69 -18.25
CA VAL A 302 -9.40 4.81 -19.17
C VAL A 302 -10.37 3.83 -19.80
N GLU A 303 -10.06 3.43 -21.04
CA GLU A 303 -10.79 2.40 -21.75
C GLU A 303 -10.11 1.05 -21.57
N VAL A 304 -10.70 0.20 -20.74
CA VAL A 304 -10.26 -1.18 -20.54
C VAL A 304 -11.01 -2.09 -21.50
N LEU A 305 -10.28 -2.80 -22.34
CA LEU A 305 -10.86 -3.76 -23.28
C LEU A 305 -10.87 -5.16 -22.65
N VAL A 306 -12.05 -5.78 -22.69
CA VAL A 306 -12.27 -7.13 -22.18
C VAL A 306 -12.66 -8.05 -23.32
N PHE A 307 -11.81 -9.01 -23.63
CA PHE A 307 -12.08 -10.07 -24.59
C PHE A 307 -12.64 -11.28 -23.85
N VAL A 308 -13.82 -11.73 -24.25
CA VAL A 308 -14.46 -12.90 -23.68
C VAL A 308 -14.31 -14.06 -24.65
N ARG A 309 -13.84 -15.20 -24.16
CA ARG A 309 -13.75 -16.42 -24.96
C ARG A 309 -15.15 -16.91 -25.36
N GLN A 310 -15.33 -17.19 -26.65
CA GLN A 310 -16.55 -17.78 -27.19
C GLN A 310 -16.63 -19.24 -26.72
N SER A 311 -17.75 -19.61 -26.11
CA SER A 311 -17.95 -20.90 -25.46
C SER A 311 -17.92 -22.03 -26.49
N GLY A 312 -16.77 -22.72 -26.59
CA GLY A 312 -16.57 -23.95 -27.36
C GLY A 312 -15.65 -24.87 -26.58
N GLN A 313 -16.26 -25.72 -25.74
CA GLN A 313 -15.69 -26.65 -24.76
C GLN A 313 -15.13 -26.02 -23.47
N PRO A 314 -15.61 -26.46 -22.29
CA PRO A 314 -14.95 -26.14 -21.02
C PRO A 314 -13.54 -26.75 -21.02
N SER A 315 -12.56 -26.00 -20.55
CA SER A 315 -11.21 -26.51 -20.31
C SER A 315 -11.28 -27.64 -19.26
N GLU A 316 -11.10 -28.89 -19.69
CA GLU A 316 -10.90 -30.04 -18.80
C GLU A 316 -9.57 -29.97 -18.02
N THR A 317 -8.73 -28.94 -18.24
CA THR A 317 -7.37 -28.83 -17.68
C THR A 317 -7.22 -27.73 -16.64
N ALA A 318 -8.26 -27.46 -15.84
CA ALA A 318 -8.12 -26.61 -14.63
C ALA A 318 -7.23 -27.25 -13.53
N GLN A 319 -6.85 -28.53 -13.67
CA GLN A 319 -5.95 -29.24 -12.76
C GLN A 319 -4.46 -28.98 -13.02
N ASP A 320 -4.05 -28.60 -14.23
CA ASP A 320 -2.61 -28.49 -14.57
C ASP A 320 -2.01 -27.08 -14.38
N ILE A 321 -2.84 -26.06 -14.12
CA ILE A 321 -2.37 -24.69 -13.80
C ILE A 321 -2.21 -24.52 -12.26
N LEU A 322 -1.77 -25.58 -11.58
CA LEU A 322 -1.51 -25.58 -10.13
C LEU A 322 -0.06 -25.21 -9.78
N LEU A 323 0.78 -24.84 -10.77
CA LEU A 323 2.23 -24.79 -10.57
C LEU A 323 2.98 -23.60 -11.18
N LEU A 324 2.31 -22.53 -11.61
CA LEU A 324 3.00 -21.30 -12.03
C LEU A 324 2.64 -20.12 -11.14
N ASP A 325 3.54 -19.94 -10.17
CA ASP A 325 3.99 -18.68 -9.57
C ASP A 325 2.97 -17.85 -8.77
N ILE A 326 2.76 -18.30 -7.53
CA ILE A 326 2.69 -17.40 -6.37
C ILE A 326 3.93 -17.68 -5.50
N TYR A 327 5.07 -17.08 -5.86
CA TYR A 327 6.19 -16.80 -4.95
C TYR A 327 6.90 -15.51 -5.36
#